data_AF-A0A7C6TJ40-F1
#
_entry.id   AF-A0A7C6TJ40-F1
#
_cell.length_a   1.000
_cell.length_b   1.000
_cell.length_c   1.000
_cell.angle_alpha   90.00
_cell.angle_beta   90.00
_cell.angle_gamma   90.00
#
_symmetry.space_group_name_H-M   'P 1'
#
loop_
_entity.id
_entity.type
_entity.pdbx_description
1 polymer ?
#
loop_
_entity_poly.entity_id
_entity_poly.type
_entity_poly.pdbx_seq_one_letter_code
_entity_poly.pdbx_strand_id
1 'polypeptide(L)'
;MSSDTAGSGPDAQSGPFRGRGIFEVPGIRLGHAGELTDARLTGITTVLPPSGSTIGVDVRGGGPATRETDVIAPGTHSYGADAIVLTGGSAFGLGAVTGVVDTLAEAGLGFPAPGLTDAV
;
A
#
# COMPACT_ATOMS: atom_id res chain seq x y z
N MET A 1 10.56 54.32 -34.21
CA MET A 1 10.93 52.89 -34.19
C MET A 1 10.71 52.43 -32.76
N SER A 2 9.46 52.22 -32.32
CA SER A 2 8.67 50.98 -32.45
C SER A 2 9.50 49.78 -31.97
N SER A 3 9.27 49.32 -30.73
CA SER A 3 8.42 48.16 -30.35
C SER A 3 9.19 46.84 -30.50
N ASP A 4 9.06 45.78 -29.72
CA ASP A 4 8.39 45.38 -28.49
C ASP A 4 8.76 43.87 -28.33
N THR A 5 8.75 43.35 -27.10
CA THR A 5 8.59 41.92 -26.68
C THR A 5 9.48 40.79 -27.30
N ALA A 6 9.79 39.64 -26.68
CA ALA A 6 9.50 38.93 -25.43
C ALA A 6 10.68 37.92 -25.23
N GLY A 7 10.98 37.46 -24.02
CA GLY A 7 10.32 36.27 -23.51
C GLY A 7 10.78 35.95 -22.09
N SER A 8 9.80 35.96 -21.19
CA SER A 8 9.86 35.30 -19.89
C SER A 8 10.31 33.86 -20.07
N GLY A 9 11.36 33.46 -19.36
CA GLY A 9 11.73 32.05 -19.22
C GLY A 9 10.55 31.24 -18.67
N PRO A 10 10.53 29.91 -18.88
CA PRO A 10 9.42 29.10 -18.42
C PRO A 10 9.27 29.29 -16.92
N ASP A 11 8.13 29.85 -16.52
CA ASP A 11 7.73 29.95 -15.13
C ASP A 11 7.92 28.57 -14.50
N ALA A 12 8.91 28.45 -13.62
CA ALA A 12 9.09 27.26 -12.81
C ALA A 12 7.82 27.14 -11.97
N GLN A 13 6.89 26.29 -12.41
CA GLN A 13 5.64 26.02 -11.71
C GLN A 13 5.96 25.53 -10.31
N SER A 14 5.97 26.44 -9.34
CA SER A 14 6.22 26.19 -7.93
C SER A 14 4.94 25.70 -7.23
N GLY A 15 4.25 24.74 -7.86
CA GLY A 15 3.11 24.03 -7.29
C GLY A 15 3.54 22.65 -6.80
N PRO A 16 2.73 21.97 -5.95
CA PRO A 16 3.00 20.59 -5.62
C PRO A 16 3.07 19.78 -6.91
N PHE A 17 4.20 19.11 -7.13
CA PHE A 17 4.36 18.19 -8.24
C PHE A 17 3.27 17.13 -8.14
N ARG A 18 2.25 17.21 -8.99
CA ARG A 18 1.20 16.19 -9.11
C ARG A 18 1.72 15.08 -9.99
N GLY A 19 2.65 14.32 -9.43
CA GLY A 19 3.16 13.09 -9.99
C GLY A 19 2.10 12.00 -10.07
N ARG A 20 2.48 10.81 -10.53
CA ARG A 20 1.59 9.63 -10.52
C ARG A 20 1.42 9.00 -9.12
N GLY A 21 1.85 9.69 -8.07
CA GLY A 21 1.82 9.19 -6.70
C GLY A 21 2.71 7.95 -6.53
N ILE A 22 2.23 6.96 -5.76
CA ILE A 22 3.00 5.74 -5.50
C ILE A 22 3.36 4.95 -6.77
N PHE A 23 2.63 5.14 -7.88
CA PHE A 23 2.92 4.51 -9.17
C PHE A 23 4.14 5.08 -9.90
N GLU A 24 4.79 6.10 -9.34
CA GLU A 24 6.12 6.50 -9.81
C GLU A 24 7.18 5.47 -9.49
N VAL A 25 6.97 4.64 -8.46
CA VAL A 25 7.78 3.46 -8.17
C VAL A 25 7.33 2.31 -9.08
N PRO A 26 8.18 1.84 -10.01
CA PRO A 26 7.81 0.76 -10.91
C PRO A 26 7.47 -0.53 -10.18
N GLY A 27 6.47 -1.26 -10.67
CA GLY A 27 6.08 -2.57 -10.13
C GLY A 27 5.12 -2.52 -8.95
N ILE A 28 4.85 -1.36 -8.34
CA ILE A 28 3.75 -1.20 -7.39
C ILE A 28 2.42 -1.43 -8.11
N ARG A 29 1.57 -2.28 -7.53
CA ARG A 29 0.17 -2.47 -7.93
C ARG A 29 -0.75 -2.08 -6.77
N LEU A 30 -1.95 -1.58 -7.09
CA LEU A 30 -3.00 -1.28 -6.11
C LEU A 30 -4.27 -2.05 -6.45
N GLY A 31 -4.99 -2.47 -5.41
CA GLY A 31 -6.37 -2.95 -5.50
C GLY A 31 -7.25 -2.17 -4.54
N HIS A 32 -8.47 -1.85 -4.96
CA HIS A 32 -9.46 -1.19 -4.12
C HIS A 32 -10.78 -1.95 -4.21
N ALA A 33 -11.43 -2.14 -3.06
CA ALA A 33 -12.78 -2.65 -2.99
C ALA A 33 -13.52 -1.91 -1.87
N GLY A 34 -14.83 -1.75 -2.01
CA GLY A 34 -15.61 -1.04 -1.00
C GLY A 34 -17.07 -0.96 -1.35
N GLU A 35 -17.81 -0.37 -0.42
CA GLU A 35 -19.22 -0.09 -0.56
C GLU A 35 -19.44 1.40 -0.41
N LEU A 36 -20.08 1.99 -1.42
CA LEU A 36 -20.48 3.39 -1.47
C LEU A 36 -22.00 3.43 -1.65
N THR A 37 -22.71 3.20 -0.55
CA THR A 37 -24.17 3.24 -0.47
C THR A 37 -24.59 4.19 0.64
N ASP A 38 -25.86 4.59 0.66
CA ASP A 38 -26.39 5.46 1.71
C ASP A 38 -26.27 4.84 3.11
N ALA A 39 -26.34 3.51 3.21
CA ALA A 39 -26.26 2.79 4.47
C ALA A 39 -24.81 2.43 4.89
N ARG A 40 -23.88 2.40 3.94
CA ARG A 40 -22.51 1.92 4.17
C ARG A 40 -21.52 2.64 3.28
N LEU A 41 -20.56 3.30 3.92
CA LEU A 41 -19.44 3.98 3.29
C LEU A 41 -18.13 3.45 3.89
N THR A 42 -17.54 2.46 3.25
CA THR A 42 -16.30 1.83 3.71
C THR A 42 -15.53 1.26 2.54
N GLY A 43 -14.26 0.90 2.77
CA GLY A 43 -13.46 0.24 1.77
C GLY A 43 -12.15 -0.28 2.31
N ILE A 44 -11.46 -0.98 1.43
CA ILE A 44 -10.14 -1.56 1.60
C ILE A 44 -9.29 -1.16 0.40
N THR A 45 -8.03 -0.84 0.68
CA THR A 45 -6.99 -0.61 -0.31
C THR A 45 -5.84 -1.55 -0.01
N THR A 46 -5.43 -2.32 -1.01
CA THR A 46 -4.29 -3.23 -0.92
C THR A 46 -3.18 -2.70 -1.82
N VAL A 47 -1.99 -2.51 -1.26
CA VAL A 47 -0.77 -2.18 -1.99
C VAL A 47 0.04 -3.45 -2.16
N LEU A 48 0.34 -3.82 -3.40
CA LEU A 48 1.18 -4.97 -3.73
C LEU A 48 2.51 -4.46 -4.31
N PRO A 49 3.58 -4.42 -3.50
CA PRO A 49 4.89 -4.06 -4.00
C PRO A 49 5.46 -5.15 -4.94
N PRO A 50 6.52 -4.85 -5.72
CA PRO A 50 7.20 -5.87 -6.48
C PRO A 50 7.80 -6.93 -5.53
N SER A 51 7.84 -8.18 -6.00
CA SER A 51 8.39 -9.31 -5.23
C SER A 51 9.82 -9.01 -4.75
N GLY A 52 10.13 -9.41 -3.51
CA GLY A 52 11.43 -9.15 -2.88
C GLY A 52 11.58 -7.76 -2.25
N SER A 53 10.51 -6.95 -2.20
CA SER A 53 10.53 -5.66 -1.53
C SER A 53 10.71 -5.80 -0.02
N THR A 54 11.60 -4.98 0.56
CA THR A 54 11.74 -4.86 2.02
C THR A 54 10.62 -3.99 2.59
N ILE A 55 9.95 -4.47 3.63
CA ILE A 55 8.82 -3.80 4.28
C ILE A 55 9.19 -3.45 5.72
N GLY A 56 8.74 -2.28 6.19
CA GLY A 56 8.83 -1.86 7.58
C GLY A 56 7.64 -1.00 7.96
N VAL A 57 7.44 -0.80 9.27
CA VAL A 57 6.30 -0.04 9.81
C VAL A 57 6.72 0.86 10.96
N ASP A 58 6.09 2.03 11.04
CA ASP A 58 6.18 2.95 12.18
C ASP A 58 4.76 3.39 12.56
N VAL A 59 4.34 3.05 13.78
CA VAL A 59 3.01 3.32 14.33
C VAL A 59 3.13 4.44 15.36
N ARG A 60 2.71 5.64 14.97
CA ARG A 60 2.90 6.86 15.80
C ARG A 60 1.66 7.32 16.56
N GLY A 61 0.47 6.79 16.23
CA GLY A 61 -0.78 7.14 16.89
C GLY A 61 -0.98 6.36 18.19
N GLY A 62 -1.66 6.97 19.18
CA GLY A 62 -1.90 6.34 20.49
C GLY A 62 -3.04 5.31 20.54
N GLY A 63 -3.84 5.19 19.48
CA GLY A 63 -4.93 4.20 19.36
C GLY A 63 -4.83 3.38 18.08
N PRO A 64 -3.76 2.59 17.89
CA PRO A 64 -3.59 1.81 16.67
C PRO A 64 -4.53 0.60 16.64
N ALA A 65 -4.90 0.19 15.42
CA ALA A 65 -5.51 -1.09 15.12
C ALA A 65 -4.71 -1.71 13.97
N THR A 66 -3.79 -2.61 14.30
CA THR A 66 -2.82 -3.18 13.36
C THR A 66 -2.87 -4.70 13.39
N ARG A 67 -2.33 -5.33 12.34
CA ARG A 67 -2.16 -6.78 12.20
C ARG A 67 -0.80 -7.05 11.55
N GLU A 68 -0.09 -8.08 12.02
CA GLU A 68 1.23 -8.50 11.53
C GLU A 68 2.36 -7.45 11.63
N THR A 69 2.32 -6.50 12.57
CA THR A 69 3.39 -5.49 12.67
C THR A 69 4.70 -6.05 13.27
N ASP A 70 4.61 -7.05 14.16
CA ASP A 70 5.78 -7.61 14.85
C ASP A 70 6.66 -8.47 13.92
N VAL A 71 6.06 -9.15 12.93
CA VAL A 71 6.79 -10.04 12.00
C VAL A 71 7.69 -9.26 11.03
N ILE A 72 7.45 -7.96 10.86
CA ILE A 72 8.25 -7.06 10.02
C ILE A 72 9.18 -6.15 10.84
N ALA A 73 9.27 -6.37 12.17
CA ALA A 73 10.22 -5.66 13.00
C ALA A 73 11.67 -6.06 12.65
N PRO A 74 12.64 -5.13 12.68
CA PRO A 74 14.04 -5.48 12.48
C PRO A 74 14.51 -6.57 13.45
N GLY A 75 15.19 -7.58 12.93
CA GLY A 75 15.68 -8.72 13.72
C GLY A 75 14.69 -9.88 13.90
N THR A 76 13.49 -9.78 13.31
CA THR A 76 12.56 -10.91 13.22
C THR A 76 12.68 -11.59 11.85
N HIS A 77 11.58 -11.79 11.13
CA HIS A 77 11.55 -12.58 9.91
C HIS A 77 11.90 -11.73 8.68
N SER A 78 12.84 -12.19 7.85
CA SER A 78 13.40 -11.38 6.75
C SER A 78 12.54 -11.31 5.49
N TYR A 79 11.46 -12.09 5.41
CA TYR A 79 10.61 -12.14 4.21
C TYR A 79 9.85 -10.82 3.95
N GLY A 80 9.48 -10.09 5.01
CA GLY A 80 8.63 -8.91 4.88
C GLY A 80 7.17 -9.29 4.65
N ALA A 81 6.54 -8.70 3.63
CA ALA A 81 5.14 -8.93 3.26
C ALA A 81 4.90 -8.70 1.76
N ASP A 82 4.01 -9.48 1.15
CA ASP A 82 3.60 -9.33 -0.26
C ASP A 82 2.53 -8.26 -0.48
N ALA A 83 1.86 -7.82 0.59
CA ALA A 83 0.85 -6.78 0.53
C ALA A 83 0.78 -5.93 1.80
N ILE A 84 0.42 -4.65 1.63
CA ILE A 84 0.07 -3.72 2.71
C ILE A 84 -1.40 -3.39 2.56
N VAL A 85 -2.17 -3.54 3.64
CA VAL A 85 -3.63 -3.34 3.61
C VAL A 85 -4.02 -2.13 4.45
N LEU A 86 -4.76 -1.22 3.84
CA LEU A 86 -5.41 -0.07 4.48
C LEU A 86 -6.92 -0.30 4.44
N THR A 87 -7.58 -0.34 5.58
CA THR A 87 -9.01 -0.65 5.65
C THR A 87 -9.77 0.33 6.53
N GLY A 88 -10.98 0.70 6.09
CA GLY A 88 -11.99 1.33 6.93
C GLY A 88 -12.57 0.33 7.95
N GLY A 89 -13.49 0.80 8.79
CA GLY A 89 -14.17 -0.06 9.78
C GLY A 89 -13.41 -0.27 11.09
N SER A 90 -12.33 0.50 11.34
CA SER A 90 -11.53 0.41 12.58
C SER A 90 -11.02 -1.03 12.80
N ALA A 91 -10.91 -1.48 14.06
CA ALA A 91 -10.47 -2.83 14.40
C ALA A 91 -11.30 -3.94 13.74
N PHE A 92 -12.62 -3.74 13.54
CA PHE A 92 -13.46 -4.71 12.83
C PHE A 92 -13.05 -4.88 11.36
N GLY A 93 -12.53 -3.81 10.74
CA GLY A 93 -12.03 -3.83 9.37
C GLY A 93 -10.86 -4.78 9.15
N LEU A 94 -10.07 -5.08 10.19
CA LEU A 94 -8.92 -5.98 10.09
C LEU A 94 -9.32 -7.42 9.70
N GLY A 95 -10.59 -7.79 9.84
CA GLY A 95 -11.13 -9.05 9.31
C GLY A 95 -11.02 -9.17 7.79
N ALA A 96 -11.06 -8.05 7.06
CA ALA A 96 -10.92 -8.04 5.59
C ALA A 96 -9.51 -8.48 5.13
N VAL A 97 -8.49 -8.37 6.00
CA VAL A 97 -7.12 -8.80 5.70
C VAL A 97 -7.06 -10.30 5.41
N THR A 98 -7.93 -11.12 6.00
CA THR A 98 -7.95 -12.56 5.76
C THR A 98 -8.22 -12.88 4.29
N GLY A 99 -9.18 -12.22 3.65
CA GLY A 99 -9.45 -12.43 2.22
C GLY A 99 -8.27 -12.03 1.32
N VAL A 100 -7.46 -11.04 1.74
CA VAL A 100 -6.21 -10.68 1.04
C VAL A 100 -5.18 -11.80 1.19
N VAL A 101 -5.00 -12.34 2.39
CA VAL A 101 -4.09 -13.47 2.65
C VAL A 101 -4.49 -14.69 1.81
N ASP A 102 -5.78 -15.04 1.80
CA ASP A 102 -6.29 -16.17 1.00
C ASP A 102 -6.01 -15.97 -0.49
N THR A 103 -6.27 -14.76 -1.01
CA THR A 103 -6.00 -14.42 -2.42
C THR A 103 -4.51 -14.48 -2.76
N LEU A 104 -3.62 -14.08 -1.84
CA LEU A 104 -2.18 -14.17 -2.03
C LEU A 104 -1.71 -15.63 -2.03
N ALA A 105 -2.20 -16.43 -1.10
CA ALA A 105 -1.91 -17.86 -1.03
C ALA A 105 -2.36 -18.57 -2.31
N GLU A 106 -3.58 -18.32 -2.80
CA GLU A 106 -4.06 -18.86 -4.09
C GLU A 106 -3.16 -18.45 -5.28
N ALA A 107 -2.49 -17.31 -5.19
CA ALA A 107 -1.55 -16.82 -6.18
C ALA A 107 -0.11 -17.32 -5.99
N GLY A 108 0.14 -18.20 -5.01
CA GLY A 108 1.48 -18.69 -4.66
C GLY A 108 2.38 -17.61 -4.05
N LEU A 109 1.79 -16.58 -3.44
CA LEU A 109 2.50 -15.49 -2.78
C LEU A 109 2.38 -15.61 -1.27
N GLY A 110 3.51 -15.56 -0.59
CA GLY A 110 3.62 -15.73 0.85
C GLY A 110 4.95 -16.34 1.24
N PHE A 111 5.24 -16.33 2.53
CA PHE A 111 6.47 -16.93 3.02
C PHE A 111 6.46 -18.44 2.77
N PRO A 112 7.45 -19.00 2.04
CA PRO A 112 7.56 -20.44 1.88
C PRO A 112 7.98 -21.07 3.20
N ALA A 113 7.00 -21.48 4.01
CA ALA A 113 7.20 -22.10 5.31
C ALA A 113 7.56 -23.59 5.13
N PRO A 114 8.86 -23.97 5.19
CA PRO A 114 9.27 -25.32 4.88
C PRO A 114 8.72 -26.29 5.94
N GLY A 115 8.08 -27.38 5.50
CA GLY A 115 7.49 -28.39 6.40
C GLY A 115 6.02 -28.17 6.73
N LEU A 116 5.40 -27.09 6.24
CA LEU A 116 3.95 -26.91 6.26
C LEU A 116 3.42 -27.12 4.82
N THR A 117 2.67 -28.21 4.59
CA THR A 117 1.98 -28.41 3.31
C THR A 117 0.94 -27.30 3.12
N ASP A 118 0.84 -26.76 1.90
CA ASP A 118 -0.09 -25.70 1.50
C ASP A 118 0.19 -24.28 2.07
N ALA A 119 1.43 -24.00 2.48
CA ALA A 119 1.79 -22.67 3.01
C ALA A 119 2.02 -21.57 1.95
N VAL A 120 1.99 -21.94 0.67
CA VAL A 120 1.98 -21.04 -0.50
C VAL A 120 1.56 -21.80 -1.74
#